data_AF-A0A496RYX0-F1
#
_entry.id   AF-A0A496RYX0-F1
#
_cell.length_a   1.000
_cell.length_b   1.000
_cell.length_c   1.000
_cell.angle_alpha   90.00
_cell.angle_beta   90.00
_cell.angle_gamma   90.00
#
_symmetry.space_group_name_H-M   'P 1'
#
loop_
_entity.id
_entity.type
_entity.pdbx_description
1 polymer ?
#
loop_
_entity_poly.entity_id
_entity_poly.type
_entity_poly.pdbx_seq_one_letter_code
_entity_poly.pdbx_strand_id
1 'polypeptide(L)'
;MRNEIGGEKKVKAEDLIGRKISINDLMNLWDEGWGIAVHVDTNDESPYIIEKKSDFFDIGAELFECIHADDDSEDEKFIEVVVSEAGAMNPA
;
A
#
# COMPACT_ATOMS: atom_id res chain seq x y z
N MET A 1 4.04 29.98 26.22
CA MET A 1 2.80 29.39 25.70
C MET A 1 2.60 29.87 24.26
N ARG A 2 2.87 29.01 23.29
CA ARG A 2 2.32 29.09 21.93
C ARG A 2 2.01 27.66 21.51
N ASN A 3 0.80 27.50 20.99
CA ASN A 3 0.16 26.25 20.62
C ASN A 3 0.89 25.62 19.43
N GLU A 4 1.21 24.34 19.51
CA GLU A 4 1.32 23.49 18.33
C GLU A 4 0.26 22.40 18.49
N ILE A 5 -0.79 22.60 17.71
CA ILE A 5 -1.97 21.75 17.55
C ILE A 5 -1.44 20.42 16.98
N GLY A 6 -1.91 19.30 17.54
CA GLY A 6 -1.46 17.95 17.20
C GLY A 6 -1.18 17.79 15.71
N GLY A 7 0.11 17.68 15.37
CA GLY A 7 0.51 17.38 14.01
C GLY A 7 0.15 15.94 13.73
N GLU A 8 -0.95 15.71 13.01
CA GLU A 8 -1.11 14.46 12.28
C GLU A 8 0.11 14.34 11.38
N LYS A 9 1.02 13.44 11.75
CA LYS A 9 2.21 13.15 10.97
C LYS A 9 1.70 12.57 9.66
N LYS A 10 1.66 13.38 8.60
CA LYS A 10 1.34 12.91 7.24
C LYS A 10 2.29 11.77 6.92
N VAL A 11 1.73 10.59 6.65
CA VAL A 11 2.48 9.43 6.17
C VAL A 11 3.04 9.80 4.80
N LYS A 12 4.33 9.56 4.59
CA LYS A 12 4.97 9.70 3.28
C LYS A 12 5.08 8.37 2.57
N ALA A 13 5.24 8.39 1.26
CA ALA A 13 5.32 7.17 0.46
C ALA A 13 6.60 6.42 0.82
N GLU A 14 7.74 7.14 0.89
CA GLU A 14 9.05 6.61 1.30
C GLU A 14 9.02 5.90 2.67
N ASP A 15 8.19 6.34 3.61
CA ASP A 15 8.06 5.76 4.96
C ASP A 15 7.37 4.38 4.95
N LEU A 16 6.77 3.98 3.83
CA LEU A 16 6.02 2.74 3.66
C LEU A 16 6.84 1.61 3.05
N ILE A 17 7.91 1.93 2.30
CA ILE A 17 8.74 0.93 1.58
C ILE A 17 9.29 -0.12 2.56
N GLY A 18 9.17 -1.40 2.19
CA GLY A 18 9.58 -2.56 2.98
C GLY A 18 8.70 -2.86 4.19
N ARG A 19 7.61 -2.12 4.40
CA ARG A 19 6.67 -2.38 5.49
C ARG A 19 5.55 -3.29 5.01
N LYS A 20 5.15 -4.19 5.91
CA LYS A 20 3.90 -4.94 5.77
C LYS A 20 2.73 -4.07 6.24
N ILE A 21 1.76 -3.88 5.36
CA ILE A 21 0.58 -3.05 5.53
C ILE A 21 -0.65 -3.96 5.48
N SER A 22 -1.61 -3.75 6.39
CA SER A 22 -2.86 -4.50 6.38
C SER A 22 -3.80 -4.00 5.29
N ILE A 23 -4.75 -4.84 4.85
CA ILE A 23 -5.80 -4.41 3.92
C ILE A 23 -6.57 -3.18 4.43
N ASN A 24 -6.80 -3.08 5.74
CA ASN A 24 -7.48 -1.94 6.34
C ASN A 24 -6.65 -0.66 6.24
N ASP A 25 -5.33 -0.75 6.45
CA ASP A 25 -4.43 0.40 6.31
C ASP A 25 -4.33 0.85 4.84
N LEU A 26 -4.31 -0.08 3.88
CA LEU A 26 -4.40 0.25 2.45
C LEU A 26 -5.72 0.92 2.09
N MET A 27 -6.84 0.46 2.64
CA MET A 27 -8.14 1.10 2.44
C MET A 27 -8.17 2.52 3.03
N ASN A 28 -7.48 2.76 4.15
CA ASN A 28 -7.36 4.10 4.74
C ASN A 28 -6.49 5.01 3.85
N LEU A 29 -5.36 4.51 3.34
CA LEU A 29 -4.53 5.23 2.38
C LEU A 29 -5.32 5.58 1.11
N TRP A 30 -6.10 4.63 0.57
CA TRP A 30 -7.01 4.90 -0.55
C TRP A 30 -7.96 6.07 -0.25
N ASP A 31 -8.61 6.06 0.93
CA ASP A 31 -9.54 7.12 1.33
C ASP A 31 -8.85 8.49 1.52
N GLU A 32 -7.55 8.49 1.84
CA GLU A 32 -6.70 9.68 1.92
C GLU A 32 -6.24 10.21 0.54
N GLY A 33 -6.66 9.54 -0.54
CA GLY A 33 -6.37 9.91 -1.93
C GLY A 33 -5.11 9.27 -2.49
N TRP A 34 -4.62 8.17 -1.91
CA TRP A 34 -3.49 7.43 -2.47
C TRP A 34 -3.92 6.56 -3.65
N GLY A 35 -3.16 6.60 -4.74
CA GLY A 35 -3.21 5.57 -5.78
C GLY A 35 -2.48 4.32 -5.32
N ILE A 36 -3.08 3.15 -5.53
CA ILE A 36 -2.54 1.88 -5.06
C ILE A 36 -2.46 0.92 -6.23
N ALA A 37 -1.27 0.36 -6.43
CA ALA A 37 -0.97 -0.70 -7.36
C ALA A 37 -0.64 -1.98 -6.59
N VAL A 38 -1.17 -3.11 -7.05
CA VAL A 38 -0.98 -4.41 -6.41
C VAL A 38 -0.37 -5.39 -7.38
N HIS A 39 0.75 -5.98 -6.99
CA HIS A 39 1.35 -7.14 -7.64
C HIS A 39 0.92 -8.41 -6.90
N VAL A 40 0.52 -9.45 -7.61
CA VAL A 40 0.16 -10.76 -7.00
C VAL A 40 1.40 -11.61 -6.71
N ASP A 41 2.52 -11.29 -7.35
CA ASP A 41 3.84 -11.87 -7.10
C ASP A 41 4.92 -10.86 -7.51
N THR A 42 6.13 -10.95 -6.95
CA THR A 42 7.23 -10.03 -7.30
C THR A 42 7.76 -10.20 -8.74
N ASN A 43 7.41 -11.31 -9.39
CA ASN A 43 7.74 -11.58 -10.80
C ASN A 43 6.65 -11.11 -11.76
N ASP A 44 5.56 -10.54 -11.25
CA ASP A 44 4.51 -9.99 -12.11
C ASP A 44 5.06 -8.77 -12.86
N GLU A 45 4.95 -8.79 -14.19
CA GLU A 45 5.53 -7.75 -15.05
C GLU A 45 4.66 -6.49 -15.08
N SER A 46 3.40 -6.56 -14.62
CA SER A 46 2.47 -5.44 -14.66
C SER A 46 1.58 -5.42 -13.42
N PRO A 47 1.68 -4.37 -12.57
CA PRO A 47 0.80 -4.27 -11.42
C PRO A 47 -0.66 -4.13 -11.83
N TYR A 48 -1.54 -4.71 -11.02
CA TYR A 48 -2.96 -4.39 -11.06
C TYR A 48 -3.21 -3.06 -10.33
N ILE A 49 -3.63 -2.04 -11.07
CA ILE A 49 -4.01 -0.76 -10.47
C ILE A 49 -5.40 -0.89 -9.85
N ILE A 50 -5.51 -0.53 -8.57
CA ILE A 50 -6.80 -0.46 -7.90
C ILE A 50 -7.57 0.74 -8.47
N GLU A 51 -8.71 0.48 -9.11
CA GLU A 51 -9.57 1.52 -9.67
C GLU A 51 -10.78 1.78 -8.77
N LYS A 52 -11.18 0.78 -7.97
CA LYS A 52 -12.30 0.87 -7.02
C LYS A 52 -11.93 0.25 -5.68
N LYS A 53 -12.46 0.83 -4.61
CA LYS A 53 -12.28 0.29 -3.25
C LYS A 53 -12.80 -1.14 -3.07
N SER A 54 -13.75 -1.58 -3.90
CA SER A 54 -14.23 -2.96 -3.90
C SER A 54 -13.15 -3.96 -4.28
N ASP A 55 -12.18 -3.55 -5.10
CA ASP A 55 -11.20 -4.45 -5.71
C ASP A 55 -10.24 -5.01 -4.64
N PHE A 56 -10.07 -4.31 -3.51
CA PHE A 56 -9.34 -4.82 -2.35
C PHE A 56 -9.91 -6.14 -1.81
N PHE A 57 -11.24 -6.31 -1.85
CA PHE A 57 -11.88 -7.54 -1.34
C PHE A 57 -11.67 -8.73 -2.28
N ASP A 58 -11.46 -8.48 -3.57
CA ASP A 58 -11.24 -9.53 -4.57
C ASP A 58 -9.83 -10.13 -4.47
N ILE A 59 -8.87 -9.38 -3.93
CA ILE A 59 -7.48 -9.82 -3.78
C ILE A 59 -7.32 -10.88 -2.67
N GLY A 60 -8.25 -10.92 -1.70
CA GLY A 60 -8.31 -11.98 -0.68
C GLY A 60 -7.12 -12.07 0.29
N ALA A 61 -6.19 -11.11 0.25
CA ALA A 61 -4.99 -11.07 1.07
C ALA A 61 -5.15 -10.18 2.30
N GLU A 62 -4.57 -10.59 3.43
CA GLU A 62 -4.64 -9.84 4.70
C GLU A 62 -3.48 -8.85 4.86
N LEU A 63 -2.33 -9.11 4.24
CA LEU A 63 -1.10 -8.33 4.36
C LEU A 63 -0.42 -8.13 3.01
N PHE A 64 0.12 -6.94 2.82
CA PHE A 64 0.76 -6.48 1.61
C PHE A 64 2.12 -5.88 1.95
N GLU A 65 3.16 -6.17 1.17
CA GLU A 65 4.48 -5.56 1.35
C GLU A 65 4.66 -4.41 0.36
N CYS A 66 4.97 -3.21 0.85
CA CYS A 66 5.22 -2.06 -0.02
C CYS A 66 6.61 -2.18 -0.66
N ILE A 67 6.70 -2.11 -1.98
CA ILE A 67 7.96 -2.28 -2.72
C ILE A 67 8.40 -1.03 -3.46
N HIS A 68 7.44 -0.21 -3.90
CA HIS A 68 7.69 1.08 -4.49
C HIS A 68 6.67 2.06 -3.97
N ALA A 69 7.09 3.28 -3.71
CA ALA A 69 6.24 4.31 -3.17
C ALA A 69 6.75 5.58 -3.84
N ASP A 70 6.12 5.90 -4.97
CA ASP A 70 6.57 6.99 -5.83
C ASP A 70 6.30 8.30 -5.08
N ASP A 71 7.37 8.99 -4.67
CA ASP A 71 7.35 10.27 -3.92
C ASP A 71 8.13 11.35 -4.70
N ASP A 72 8.43 11.12 -5.98
CA ASP A 72 9.17 12.09 -6.81
C ASP A 72 8.26 13.23 -7.34
N SER A 73 6.95 13.11 -7.12
CA SER A 73 5.93 14.11 -7.42
C SER A 73 5.38 14.66 -6.11
N GLU A 74 5.59 15.95 -5.82
CA GLU A 74 5.09 16.62 -4.59
C GLU A 74 3.55 16.50 -4.41
N ASP A 75 2.83 16.04 -5.44
CA ASP A 75 1.37 15.97 -5.52
C ASP A 75 0.80 14.54 -5.70
N GLU A 76 1.59 13.56 -6.16
CA GLU A 76 1.07 12.20 -6.40
C GLU A 76 1.39 11.26 -5.25
N LYS A 77 0.36 10.98 -4.45
CA LYS A 77 0.39 9.95 -3.42
C LYS A 77 0.20 8.58 -4.08
N PHE A 78 1.27 7.87 -4.43
CA PHE A 78 1.17 6.56 -5.08
C PHE A 78 2.04 5.51 -4.39
N ILE A 79 1.49 4.30 -4.20
CA ILE A 79 2.25 3.15 -3.71
C ILE A 79 1.98 1.89 -4.53
N GLU A 80 3.03 1.11 -4.71
CA GLU A 80 2.99 -0.26 -5.19
C GLU A 80 3.24 -1.22 -4.04
N VAL A 81 2.35 -2.20 -3.93
CA VAL A 81 2.44 -3.26 -2.94
C VAL A 81 2.41 -4.61 -3.61
N VAL A 82 3.03 -5.61 -2.98
CA VAL A 82 2.96 -7.00 -3.39
C VAL A 82 2.17 -7.80 -2.37
N VAL A 83 1.30 -8.66 -2.88
CA VAL A 83 0.71 -9.75 -2.13
C VAL A 83 1.64 -10.94 -2.27
N SER A 84 2.24 -11.40 -1.18
CA SER A 84 2.75 -12.77 -1.19
C SER A 84 1.54 -13.67 -0.98
N GLU A 85 1.22 -14.57 -1.91
CA GLU A 85 0.20 -15.59 -1.67
C GLU A 85 0.40 -16.14 -0.24
N ALA A 86 -0.66 -16.08 0.58
CA ALA A 86 -0.75 -16.82 1.82
C ALA A 86 -0.87 -18.32 1.48
N GLY A 87 0.17 -18.87 0.86
CA GLY A 87 0.13 -20.10 0.06
C GLY A 87 1.48 -20.76 -0.15
N ALA A 88 2.61 -20.09 0.10
CA ALA A 88 3.85 -20.78 0.42
C ALA A 88 3.79 -21.29 1.88
N MET A 89 2.84 -22.20 2.15
CA MET A 89 3.13 -23.28 3.08
C MET A 89 4.44 -23.89 2.58
N ASN A 90 5.52 -23.69 3.34
CA ASN A 90 6.71 -24.54 3.27
C ASN A 90 6.22 -25.99 3.11
N PRO A 91 6.45 -26.68 1.97
CA PRO A 91 6.54 -28.12 2.06
C PRO A 91 7.81 -28.37 2.86
N ALA A 92 7.62 -28.98 4.03
CA ALA A 92 8.67 -29.44 4.92
C ALA A 92 9.74 -30.29 4.20
#